data_AF-Q6YR91-F1
#
_entry.id   AF-Q6YR91-F1
#
_cell.length_a   1.000
_cell.length_b   1.000
_cell.length_c   1.000
_cell.angle_alpha   90.00
_cell.angle_beta   90.00
_cell.angle_gamma   90.00
#
_symmetry.space_group_name_H-M   'P 1'
#
loop_
_entity.id
_entity.type
_entity.pdbx_description
1 polymer ?
#
loop_
_entity_poly.entity_id
_entity_poly.type
_entity_poly.pdbx_seq_one_letter_code
_entity_poly.pdbx_strand_id
1 'polypeptide(L)'
;MANEIQVLALKTKLSNLNAKIIVEITENINDLLTLVVAFQSFSLLQKPLEDFIVILNPLLFSNQTHYQLLKDFLQTKGVFHICESSFLKKKDLLAFLGLDKTDATTNTTNLTDATNDTSATNEINEANETATLFNDINNISTLSNELASCSKDLDQVFLKELASQTQKFLLLENNNFSDMALGKNNPRSHYDHIYNVNAGVPNVLVKELLLYHLEKNYLQIAPALKKLYQKLVQENINQKLIMEDFILCCRIKKGFTKTKIAWLLQIAFDLSPEKSNQLVVSYLKTFYQNQFKRQNMAPGPKVLENSLSPRNEFLLPIYLQRQE
;
A
#
# COMPACT_ATOMS: atom_id res chain seq x y z
N MET A 1 -4.21 -3.81 21.51
CA MET A 1 -4.58 -4.94 20.63
C MET A 1 -4.46 -4.62 19.14
N ALA A 2 -5.30 -3.78 18.51
CA ALA A 2 -5.23 -3.57 17.05
C ALA A 2 -3.85 -3.11 16.53
N ASN A 3 -3.26 -2.08 17.15
CA ASN A 3 -1.89 -1.65 16.86
C ASN A 3 -0.87 -2.78 17.00
N GLU A 4 -0.93 -3.54 18.10
CA GLU A 4 0.00 -4.65 18.35
C GLU A 4 -0.11 -5.73 17.27
N ILE A 5 -1.32 -6.05 16.81
CA ILE A 5 -1.52 -7.00 15.71
C ILE A 5 -0.83 -6.51 14.44
N GLN A 6 -1.04 -5.23 14.05
CA GLN A 6 -0.44 -4.67 12.84
C GLN A 6 1.10 -4.69 12.93
N VAL A 7 1.64 -4.24 14.05
CA VAL A 7 3.09 -4.13 14.29
C VAL A 7 3.75 -5.51 14.37
N LEU A 8 3.20 -6.45 15.15
CA LEU A 8 3.78 -7.78 15.29
C LEU A 8 3.67 -8.58 13.99
N ALA A 9 2.60 -8.39 13.20
CA ALA A 9 2.46 -9.05 11.91
C ALA A 9 3.51 -8.55 10.91
N LEU A 10 3.69 -7.23 10.78
CA LEU A 10 4.75 -6.69 9.92
C LEU A 10 6.14 -7.08 10.44
N LYS A 11 6.38 -6.98 11.75
CA LYS A 11 7.63 -7.44 12.39
C LYS A 11 7.97 -8.88 11.98
N THR A 12 7.01 -9.80 12.09
CA THR A 12 7.18 -11.22 11.76
C THR A 12 7.45 -11.42 10.26
N LYS A 13 6.76 -10.67 9.39
CA LYS A 13 7.02 -10.71 7.96
C LYS A 13 8.44 -10.26 7.63
N LEU A 14 8.92 -9.21 8.29
CA LEU A 14 10.25 -8.63 8.07
C LEU A 14 11.39 -9.41 8.70
N SER A 15 11.17 -10.16 9.78
CA SER A 15 12.20 -11.04 10.35
C SER A 15 12.53 -12.20 9.41
N ASN A 16 11.57 -12.58 8.57
CA ASN A 16 11.70 -13.72 7.64
C ASN A 16 12.12 -13.28 6.23
N LEU A 17 12.35 -11.98 6.01
CA LEU A 17 12.70 -11.42 4.71
C LEU A 17 13.98 -10.59 4.82
N ASN A 18 14.96 -10.91 3.96
CA ASN A 18 16.12 -10.07 3.71
C ASN A 18 15.79 -9.03 2.62
N ALA A 19 14.78 -8.21 2.87
CA ALA A 19 14.28 -7.21 1.93
C ALA A 19 14.16 -5.83 2.60
N LYS A 20 14.47 -4.78 1.83
CA LYS A 20 14.16 -3.40 2.19
C LYS A 20 12.66 -3.13 2.02
N ILE A 21 12.13 -2.15 2.72
CA ILE A 21 10.73 -1.76 2.56
C ILE A 21 10.62 -0.51 1.72
N ILE A 22 9.64 -0.50 0.82
CA ILE A 22 9.22 0.69 0.10
C ILE A 22 7.78 1.01 0.50
N VAL A 23 7.49 2.28 0.78
CA VAL A 23 6.13 2.80 0.94
C VAL A 23 5.99 4.12 0.20
N GLU A 24 4.89 4.30 -0.53
CA GLU A 24 4.53 5.61 -1.08
C GLU A 24 3.60 6.32 -0.10
N ILE A 25 3.90 7.58 0.20
CA ILE A 25 3.09 8.39 1.13
C ILE A 25 2.53 9.61 0.41
N THR A 26 1.23 9.82 0.62
CA THR A 26 0.45 10.95 0.13
C THR A 26 -0.24 11.66 1.31
N GLU A 27 -1.26 12.45 1.03
CA GLU A 27 -2.09 13.11 2.06
C GLU A 27 -3.11 12.18 2.74
N ASN A 28 -3.20 10.92 2.30
CA ASN A 28 -4.14 9.98 2.86
C ASN A 28 -3.75 9.61 4.30
N ILE A 29 -4.74 9.61 5.20
CA ILE A 29 -4.56 9.23 6.61
C ILE A 29 -4.11 7.78 6.78
N ASN A 30 -4.49 6.88 5.85
CA ASN A 30 -4.03 5.50 5.88
C ASN A 30 -2.51 5.39 5.73
N ASP A 31 -1.91 6.29 4.94
CA ASP A 31 -0.46 6.31 4.68
C ASP A 31 0.31 6.63 5.96
N LEU A 32 -0.23 7.56 6.77
CA LEU A 32 0.31 7.85 8.09
C LEU A 32 0.23 6.63 9.01
N LEU A 33 -0.90 5.90 9.00
CA LEU A 33 -1.03 4.70 9.83
C LEU A 33 0.00 3.64 9.41
N THR A 34 0.17 3.44 8.10
CA THR A 34 1.20 2.54 7.55
C THR A 34 2.60 2.97 8.00
N LEU A 35 2.91 4.27 7.92
CA LEU A 35 4.19 4.83 8.36
C LEU A 35 4.44 4.55 9.86
N VAL A 36 3.44 4.79 10.70
CA VAL A 36 3.54 4.52 12.15
C VAL A 36 3.79 3.06 12.44
N VAL A 37 3.03 2.15 11.82
CA VAL A 37 3.20 0.71 12.00
C VAL A 37 4.59 0.26 11.52
N ALA A 38 5.07 0.78 10.39
CA ALA A 38 6.40 0.48 9.87
C ALA A 38 7.51 0.90 10.84
N PHE A 39 7.50 2.15 11.31
CA PHE A 39 8.47 2.64 12.30
C PHE A 39 8.48 1.81 13.59
N GLN A 40 7.30 1.48 14.13
CA GLN A 40 7.21 0.66 15.34
C GLN A 40 7.77 -0.75 15.09
N SER A 41 7.51 -1.33 13.92
CA SER A 41 8.04 -2.63 13.53
C SER A 41 9.56 -2.63 13.40
N PHE A 42 10.14 -1.59 12.78
CA PHE A 42 11.59 -1.42 12.68
C PHE A 42 12.24 -1.26 14.05
N SER A 43 11.65 -0.42 14.91
CA SER A 43 12.14 -0.20 16.26
C SER A 43 12.15 -1.50 17.08
N LEU A 44 11.13 -2.34 16.94
CA LEU A 44 11.07 -3.66 17.62
C LEU A 44 12.03 -4.70 17.04
N LEU A 45 12.39 -4.59 15.75
CA LEU A 45 13.39 -5.46 15.12
C LEU A 45 14.83 -4.97 15.30
N GLN A 46 15.01 -3.72 15.75
CA GLN A 46 16.31 -3.02 15.71
C GLN A 46 16.91 -3.00 14.29
N LYS A 47 16.04 -2.96 13.25
CA LYS A 47 16.48 -2.81 11.85
C LYS A 47 16.92 -1.35 11.60
N PRO A 48 17.95 -1.12 10.77
CA PRO A 48 18.36 0.22 10.40
C PRO A 48 17.23 0.91 9.60
N LEU A 49 16.97 2.18 9.88
CA LEU A 49 15.96 2.97 9.16
C LEU A 49 16.36 3.24 7.70
N GLU A 50 17.61 2.98 7.31
CA GLU A 50 18.10 3.03 5.93
C GLU A 50 17.43 1.97 5.03
N ASP A 51 16.97 0.86 5.62
CA ASP A 51 16.20 -0.17 4.91
C ASP A 51 14.72 0.21 4.75
N PHE A 52 14.30 1.36 5.30
CA PHE A 52 12.97 1.90 5.12
C PHE A 52 13.01 3.06 4.11
N ILE A 53 12.48 2.80 2.92
CA ILE A 53 12.44 3.76 1.81
C ILE A 53 11.02 4.34 1.72
N VAL A 54 10.92 5.66 1.82
CA VAL A 54 9.66 6.39 1.68
C VAL A 54 9.67 7.19 0.37
N ILE A 55 8.67 6.99 -0.48
CA ILE A 55 8.50 7.75 -1.72
C ILE A 55 7.51 8.89 -1.48
N LEU A 56 7.95 10.12 -1.76
CA LEU A 56 7.14 11.33 -1.69
C LEU A 56 7.07 12.00 -3.06
N ASN A 57 5.89 11.94 -3.69
CA ASN A 57 5.61 12.67 -4.91
C ASN A 57 4.83 13.96 -4.57
N PRO A 58 5.43 15.16 -4.67
CA PRO A 58 4.80 16.44 -4.30
C PRO A 58 3.57 16.76 -5.16
N LEU A 59 3.42 16.16 -6.34
CA LEU A 59 2.23 16.31 -7.18
C LEU A 59 1.00 15.59 -6.59
N LEU A 60 1.21 14.63 -5.68
CA LEU A 60 0.14 13.93 -4.98
C LEU A 60 -0.32 14.65 -3.71
N PHE A 61 0.28 15.80 -3.39
CA PHE A 61 -0.08 16.65 -2.25
C PHE A 61 -0.79 17.92 -2.73
N SER A 62 -2.05 18.07 -2.33
CA SER A 62 -2.82 19.29 -2.55
C SER A 62 -2.32 20.43 -1.65
N ASN A 63 -1.88 20.08 -0.44
CA ASN A 63 -1.30 20.96 0.57
C ASN A 63 0.23 20.81 0.59
N GLN A 64 0.91 21.75 -0.07
CA GLN A 64 2.37 21.76 -0.13
C GLN A 64 3.05 21.93 1.24
N THR A 65 2.37 22.53 2.22
CA THR A 65 2.88 22.58 3.60
C THR A 65 2.91 21.20 4.24
N HIS A 66 1.94 20.33 3.93
CA HIS A 66 1.96 18.93 4.40
C HIS A 66 3.18 18.21 3.85
N TYR A 67 3.41 18.29 2.53
CA TYR A 67 4.57 17.69 1.89
C TYR A 67 5.89 18.10 2.57
N GLN A 68 6.11 19.41 2.78
CA GLN A 68 7.36 19.89 3.40
C GLN A 68 7.50 19.41 4.85
N LEU A 69 6.45 19.52 5.66
CA LEU A 69 6.50 19.06 7.05
C LEU A 69 6.79 17.55 7.16
N LEU A 70 6.24 16.75 6.25
CA LEU A 70 6.49 15.32 6.20
C LEU A 70 7.93 15.01 5.77
N LYS A 71 8.44 15.72 4.76
CA LYS A 71 9.82 15.61 4.30
C LYS A 71 10.81 15.95 5.42
N ASP A 72 10.63 17.08 6.09
CA ASP A 72 11.47 17.52 7.21
C ASP A 72 11.42 16.51 8.37
N PHE A 73 10.24 15.94 8.65
CA PHE A 73 10.07 14.91 9.65
C PHE A 73 10.86 13.63 9.30
N LEU A 74 10.77 13.14 8.07
CA LEU A 74 11.50 11.95 7.63
C LEU A 74 13.03 12.16 7.66
N GLN A 75 13.49 13.35 7.24
CA GLN A 75 14.89 13.76 7.35
C GLN A 75 15.38 13.73 8.81
N THR A 76 14.60 14.31 9.71
CA THR A 76 14.92 14.33 11.15
C THR A 76 15.01 12.93 11.75
N LYS A 77 14.26 11.97 11.21
CA LYS A 77 14.29 10.56 11.63
C LYS A 77 15.40 9.74 11.01
N GLY A 78 16.14 10.28 10.03
CA GLY A 78 17.11 9.51 9.26
C GLY A 78 16.47 8.41 8.41
N VAL A 79 15.19 8.57 8.05
CA VAL A 79 14.54 7.66 7.09
C VAL A 79 14.92 8.09 5.69
N PHE A 80 15.32 7.10 4.89
CA PHE A 80 15.61 7.35 3.49
C PHE A 80 14.32 7.70 2.75
N HIS A 81 14.31 8.85 2.08
CA HIS A 81 13.13 9.30 1.35
C HIS A 81 13.52 9.82 -0.03
N ILE A 82 12.73 9.44 -1.02
CA ILE A 82 12.89 9.84 -2.41
C ILE A 82 11.85 10.93 -2.68
N CYS A 83 12.30 12.08 -3.17
CA CYS A 83 11.44 13.19 -3.56
C CYS A 83 11.50 13.36 -5.08
N GLU A 84 10.44 13.00 -5.79
CA GLU A 84 10.40 13.13 -7.25
C GLU A 84 9.35 14.13 -7.67
N SER A 85 9.77 15.17 -8.40
CA SER A 85 8.89 16.23 -8.90
C SER A 85 8.13 15.89 -10.20
N SER A 86 8.19 14.63 -10.64
CA SER A 86 7.55 14.07 -11.83
C SER A 86 7.23 12.59 -11.58
N PHE A 87 6.48 11.90 -12.47
CA PHE A 87 6.36 10.43 -12.45
C PHE A 87 7.73 9.78 -12.21
N LEU A 88 7.76 8.68 -11.43
CA LEU A 88 9.01 8.04 -10.99
C LEU A 88 10.04 8.03 -12.10
N LYS A 89 11.12 8.80 -11.95
CA LYS A 89 12.21 8.81 -12.92
C LYS A 89 12.91 7.49 -12.71
N LYS A 90 12.46 6.48 -13.45
CA LYS A 90 12.89 5.08 -13.35
C LYS A 90 14.41 4.96 -13.18
N LYS A 91 15.18 5.79 -13.89
CA LYS A 91 16.63 5.86 -13.79
C LYS A 91 17.15 6.23 -12.38
N ASP A 92 16.58 7.22 -11.71
CA ASP A 92 17.03 7.66 -10.39
C ASP A 92 16.71 6.60 -9.32
N LEU A 93 15.54 5.96 -9.41
CA LEU A 93 15.20 4.82 -8.55
C LEU A 93 16.09 3.60 -8.86
N LEU A 94 16.28 3.24 -10.13
CA LEU A 94 17.10 2.09 -10.52
C LEU A 94 18.57 2.29 -10.15
N ALA A 95 19.15 3.47 -10.40
CA ALA A 95 20.48 3.85 -9.92
C ALA A 95 20.61 3.71 -8.41
N PHE A 96 19.64 4.23 -7.67
CA PHE A 96 19.65 4.17 -6.22
C PHE A 96 19.54 2.73 -5.67
N LEU A 97 18.72 1.90 -6.31
CA LEU A 97 18.59 0.49 -5.94
C LEU A 97 19.78 -0.37 -6.40
N GLY A 98 20.79 0.24 -7.04
CA GLY A 98 21.97 -0.47 -7.57
C GLY A 98 21.65 -1.33 -8.78
N LEU A 99 20.63 -0.95 -9.55
CA LEU A 99 20.10 -1.65 -10.72
C LEU A 99 20.46 -0.96 -12.05
N ASP A 100 21.04 0.25 -12.02
CA ASP A 100 21.61 0.88 -13.21
C ASP A 100 23.02 0.35 -13.45
N LYS A 101 23.22 -0.36 -14.57
CA LYS A 101 24.55 -0.55 -15.14
C LYS A 101 24.88 0.64 -16.04
N THR A 102 25.54 1.64 -15.48
CA THR A 102 26.34 2.59 -16.27
C THR A 102 27.81 2.27 -16.11
N ASP A 103 28.24 1.11 -16.61
CA ASP A 103 29.65 0.85 -16.96
C ASP A 103 29.66 -0.18 -18.10
N ALA A 104 29.25 0.30 -19.27
CA ALA A 104 29.54 -0.32 -20.55
C ALA A 104 30.12 0.76 -21.48
N THR A 105 31.15 1.47 -21.01
CA THR A 105 32.00 2.22 -21.93
C THR A 105 33.06 1.28 -22.50
N THR A 106 32.95 1.07 -23.82
CA THR A 106 34.06 0.84 -24.75
C THR A 106 35.02 -0.30 -24.39
N ASN A 107 34.82 -1.45 -25.03
CA ASN A 107 35.90 -2.18 -25.68
C ASN A 107 35.33 -3.13 -26.74
N THR A 108 34.99 -2.58 -27.91
CA THR A 108 35.12 -3.31 -29.16
C THR A 108 36.61 -3.45 -29.47
N THR A 109 37.25 -4.51 -28.97
CA THR A 109 38.43 -5.10 -29.60
C THR A 109 38.53 -6.56 -29.21
N ASN A 110 38.32 -7.43 -30.21
CA ASN A 110 38.93 -8.73 -30.44
C ASN A 110 39.61 -9.42 -29.24
N LEU A 111 39.20 -10.65 -28.92
CA LEU A 111 40.08 -11.81 -29.04
C LEU A 111 39.28 -13.10 -28.80
N THR A 112 39.33 -13.98 -29.79
CA THR A 112 39.24 -15.42 -29.63
C THR A 112 40.37 -15.90 -28.72
N ASP A 113 40.03 -16.80 -27.78
CA ASP A 113 40.81 -17.98 -27.35
C ASP A 113 40.80 -18.22 -25.83
N ALA A 114 40.34 -19.43 -25.53
CA ALA A 114 40.46 -20.25 -24.32
C ALA A 114 41.19 -19.70 -23.08
N THR A 115 40.57 -19.88 -21.91
CA THR A 115 41.04 -20.83 -20.87
C THR A 115 40.06 -20.87 -19.69
N ASN A 116 39.97 -22.05 -19.08
CA ASN A 116 39.12 -22.40 -17.95
C ASN A 116 39.40 -21.52 -16.72
N ASP A 117 38.38 -20.84 -16.20
CA ASP A 117 38.36 -20.44 -14.80
C ASP A 117 36.94 -20.50 -14.23
N THR A 118 36.77 -21.19 -13.09
CA THR A 118 35.48 -21.52 -12.48
C THR A 118 34.97 -20.45 -11.50
N SER A 119 35.66 -19.30 -11.45
CA SER A 119 35.30 -18.11 -10.67
C SER A 119 34.50 -17.07 -11.47
N ALA A 120 34.57 -17.09 -12.81
CA ALA A 120 33.93 -16.11 -13.68
C ALA A 120 32.43 -16.41 -13.98
N THR A 121 31.96 -17.63 -13.71
CA THR A 121 30.58 -18.03 -14.04
C THR A 121 29.52 -17.37 -13.16
N ASN A 122 29.84 -17.00 -11.92
CA ASN A 122 28.89 -16.33 -11.03
C ASN A 122 28.70 -14.84 -11.38
N GLU A 123 29.78 -14.11 -11.68
CA GLU A 123 29.70 -12.70 -12.12
C GLU A 123 29.04 -12.58 -13.50
N ILE A 124 29.29 -13.53 -14.41
CA ILE A 124 28.64 -13.57 -15.73
C ILE A 124 27.13 -13.90 -15.59
N ASN A 125 26.73 -14.75 -14.64
CA ASN A 125 25.32 -15.06 -14.40
C ASN A 125 24.57 -13.88 -13.77
N GLU A 126 25.11 -13.23 -12.74
CA GLU A 126 24.53 -12.00 -12.16
C GLU A 126 24.49 -10.87 -13.21
N ALA A 127 25.51 -10.79 -14.07
CA ALA A 127 25.56 -9.77 -15.10
C ALA A 127 24.51 -9.99 -16.21
N ASN A 128 24.22 -11.24 -16.55
CA ASN A 128 23.20 -11.62 -17.52
C ASN A 128 21.79 -11.50 -16.94
N GLU A 129 21.57 -11.90 -15.68
CA GLU A 129 20.27 -11.72 -14.98
C GLU A 129 19.90 -10.24 -14.83
N THR A 130 20.88 -9.39 -14.49
CA THR A 130 20.67 -7.93 -14.42
C THR A 130 20.42 -7.30 -15.79
N ALA A 131 21.01 -7.83 -16.87
CA ALA A 131 20.77 -7.36 -18.23
C ALA A 131 19.39 -7.80 -18.78
N THR A 132 18.92 -9.00 -18.44
CA THR A 132 17.55 -9.44 -18.75
C THR A 132 16.52 -8.63 -17.96
N LEU A 133 16.77 -8.40 -16.66
CA LEU A 133 15.96 -7.53 -15.80
C LEU A 133 15.80 -6.12 -16.40
N PHE A 134 16.90 -5.53 -16.89
CA PHE A 134 16.91 -4.20 -17.48
C PHE A 134 16.14 -4.14 -18.81
N ASN A 135 16.23 -5.18 -19.64
CA ASN A 135 15.44 -5.30 -20.86
C ASN A 135 13.95 -5.49 -20.57
N ASP A 136 13.59 -6.24 -19.52
CA ASP A 136 12.21 -6.41 -19.07
C ASP A 136 11.63 -5.11 -18.50
N ILE A 137 12.43 -4.33 -17.75
CA ILE A 137 12.09 -2.99 -17.25
C ILE A 137 11.84 -1.98 -18.38
N ASN A 138 12.60 -2.07 -19.48
CA ASN A 138 12.36 -1.24 -20.66
C ASN A 138 11.09 -1.64 -21.41
N ASN A 139 10.74 -2.93 -21.46
CA ASN A 139 9.48 -3.42 -22.01
C ASN A 139 8.25 -3.03 -21.15
N ILE A 140 8.43 -2.72 -19.88
CA ILE A 140 7.35 -2.20 -19.00
C ILE A 140 6.90 -0.79 -19.42
N SER A 141 7.72 -0.04 -20.17
CA SER A 141 7.37 1.29 -20.69
C SER A 141 6.25 1.27 -21.74
N THR A 142 6.07 0.16 -22.45
CA THR A 142 5.01 0.01 -23.46
C THR A 142 3.69 -0.46 -22.85
N LEU A 143 3.73 -1.27 -21.79
CA LEU A 143 2.54 -1.74 -21.04
C LEU A 143 1.92 -0.67 -20.11
N SER A 144 2.67 0.35 -19.70
CA SER A 144 2.18 1.45 -18.87
C SER A 144 1.17 2.36 -19.59
N ASN A 145 1.14 2.36 -20.92
CA ASN A 145 0.34 3.29 -21.71
C ASN A 145 -1.13 2.86 -21.91
N GLU A 146 -1.45 1.57 -21.74
CA GLU A 146 -2.82 1.06 -21.98
C GLU A 146 -3.76 1.16 -20.76
N LEU A 147 -3.27 1.54 -19.57
CA LEU A 147 -4.05 1.52 -18.31
C LEU A 147 -4.29 2.88 -17.62
N ALA A 148 -3.96 4.00 -18.26
CA ALA A 148 -3.98 5.31 -17.60
C ALA A 148 -5.40 5.91 -17.49
N SER A 149 -6.06 5.69 -16.36
CA SER A 149 -7.16 6.58 -15.91
C SER A 149 -6.83 7.40 -14.65
N CYS A 150 -5.71 7.12 -13.97
CA CYS A 150 -5.22 7.94 -12.86
C CYS A 150 -3.69 7.80 -12.66
N SER A 151 -3.00 8.91 -12.39
CA SER A 151 -1.53 8.98 -12.25
C SER A 151 -0.99 8.23 -11.03
N LYS A 152 -1.74 8.16 -9.92
CA LYS A 152 -1.38 7.39 -8.71
C LYS A 152 -1.22 5.88 -8.96
N ASP A 153 -1.96 5.35 -9.92
CA ASP A 153 -1.93 3.91 -10.21
C ASP A 153 -0.68 3.50 -10.97
N LEU A 154 -0.02 4.44 -11.65
CA LEU A 154 1.16 4.16 -12.47
C LEU A 154 2.42 3.95 -11.62
N ASP A 155 2.64 4.81 -10.63
CA ASP A 155 3.75 4.72 -9.69
C ASP A 155 3.64 3.44 -8.84
N GLN A 156 2.45 3.17 -8.30
CA GLN A 156 2.15 1.92 -7.58
C GLN A 156 2.34 0.67 -8.45
N VAL A 157 1.93 0.70 -9.72
CA VAL A 157 2.14 -0.41 -10.65
C VAL A 157 3.63 -0.65 -10.87
N PHE A 158 4.41 0.40 -11.11
CA PHE A 158 5.84 0.28 -11.33
C PHE A 158 6.57 -0.26 -10.10
N LEU A 159 6.24 0.22 -8.90
CA LEU A 159 6.84 -0.27 -7.66
C LEU A 159 6.54 -1.74 -7.38
N LYS A 160 5.33 -2.21 -7.71
CA LYS A 160 4.97 -3.63 -7.57
C LYS A 160 5.78 -4.52 -8.50
N GLU A 161 5.94 -4.08 -9.74
CA GLU A 161 6.72 -4.79 -10.74
C GLU A 161 8.19 -4.86 -10.32
N LEU A 162 8.76 -3.73 -9.93
CA LEU A 162 10.14 -3.63 -9.44
C LEU A 162 10.38 -4.54 -8.23
N ALA A 163 9.48 -4.52 -7.24
CA ALA A 163 9.59 -5.37 -6.07
C ALA A 163 9.53 -6.85 -6.43
N SER A 164 8.67 -7.22 -7.39
CA SER A 164 8.57 -8.59 -7.90
C SER A 164 9.81 -9.06 -8.63
N GLN A 165 10.37 -8.22 -9.47
CA GLN A 165 11.48 -8.54 -10.35
C GLN A 165 12.81 -8.64 -9.60
N THR A 166 13.02 -7.75 -8.64
CA THR A 166 14.28 -7.67 -7.89
C THR A 166 14.33 -8.61 -6.70
N GLN A 167 13.18 -8.99 -6.14
CA GLN A 167 13.02 -9.76 -4.90
C GLN A 167 13.72 -9.16 -3.65
N LYS A 168 14.27 -7.95 -3.77
CA LYS A 168 15.02 -7.23 -2.73
C LYS A 168 14.15 -6.28 -1.92
N PHE A 169 12.90 -6.07 -2.34
CA PHE A 169 12.00 -5.10 -1.73
C PHE A 169 10.65 -5.72 -1.34
N LEU A 170 10.07 -5.18 -0.27
CA LEU A 170 8.70 -5.39 0.13
C LEU A 170 7.96 -4.05 0.02
N LEU A 171 6.97 -3.98 -0.87
CA LEU A 171 6.11 -2.82 -1.01
C LEU A 171 5.00 -2.85 0.04
N LEU A 172 4.84 -1.77 0.80
CA LEU A 172 3.69 -1.58 1.69
C LEU A 172 2.55 -0.88 0.97
N GLU A 173 1.41 -1.55 0.87
CA GLU A 173 0.14 -0.92 0.51
C GLU A 173 -0.53 -0.28 1.72
N ASN A 174 -1.38 0.70 1.43
CA ASN A 174 -2.05 1.57 2.39
C ASN A 174 -3.59 1.48 2.33
N ASN A 175 -4.18 0.68 1.43
CA ASN A 175 -5.63 0.53 1.36
C ASN A 175 -6.17 -0.17 2.61
N ASN A 176 -7.08 0.47 3.34
CA ASN A 176 -7.65 -0.11 4.54
C ASN A 176 -8.81 -1.09 4.21
N PHE A 177 -9.38 -1.76 5.22
CA PHE A 177 -10.44 -2.77 5.03
C PHE A 177 -11.65 -2.22 4.23
N SER A 178 -12.04 -0.98 4.49
CA SER A 178 -13.17 -0.31 3.85
C SER A 178 -12.87 0.09 2.41
N ASP A 179 -11.64 0.54 2.14
CA ASP A 179 -11.16 0.84 0.80
C ASP A 179 -11.12 -0.41 -0.09
N MET A 180 -10.67 -1.53 0.46
CA MET A 180 -10.65 -2.83 -0.21
C MET A 180 -12.07 -3.38 -0.45
N ALA A 181 -13.00 -3.12 0.47
CA ALA A 181 -14.42 -3.45 0.29
C ALA A 181 -15.02 -2.76 -0.95
N LEU A 182 -14.58 -1.53 -1.23
CA LEU A 182 -15.01 -0.75 -2.39
C LEU A 182 -14.15 -0.95 -3.64
N GLY A 183 -13.13 -1.81 -3.59
CA GLY A 183 -12.27 -2.12 -4.73
C GLY A 183 -11.28 -1.01 -5.10
N LYS A 184 -10.81 -0.25 -4.11
CA LYS A 184 -9.74 0.75 -4.32
C LYS A 184 -8.34 0.13 -4.43
N ASN A 185 -8.22 -1.18 -4.22
CA ASN A 185 -6.96 -1.88 -4.38
C ASN A 185 -6.67 -2.17 -5.87
N ASN A 186 -5.39 -2.11 -6.24
CA ASN A 186 -4.96 -2.30 -7.63
C ASN A 186 -4.91 -3.79 -7.99
N PRO A 187 -5.55 -4.23 -9.09
CA PRO A 187 -5.71 -5.64 -9.41
C PRO A 187 -4.43 -6.21 -10.07
N ARG A 188 -3.42 -6.68 -9.31
CA ARG A 188 -2.23 -7.36 -9.89
C ARG A 188 -1.59 -8.43 -8.98
N SER A 189 -0.73 -9.25 -9.57
CA SER A 189 -0.34 -10.62 -9.19
C SER A 189 0.99 -10.80 -8.44
N HIS A 190 1.58 -9.76 -7.85
CA HIS A 190 2.90 -9.84 -7.22
C HIS A 190 2.82 -9.99 -5.69
N TYR A 191 2.27 -11.12 -5.24
CA TYR A 191 1.86 -11.29 -3.82
C TYR A 191 3.02 -11.39 -2.83
N ASP A 192 4.18 -11.92 -3.25
CA ASP A 192 5.29 -12.21 -2.34
C ASP A 192 6.04 -10.95 -1.89
N HIS A 193 5.95 -9.90 -2.71
CA HIS A 193 6.68 -8.64 -2.57
C HIS A 193 5.79 -7.45 -2.22
N ILE A 194 4.53 -7.72 -1.84
CA ILE A 194 3.58 -6.70 -1.39
C ILE A 194 3.00 -7.12 -0.04
N TYR A 195 2.80 -6.17 0.87
CA TYR A 195 2.12 -6.39 2.14
C TYR A 195 1.25 -5.20 2.52
N ASN A 196 0.08 -5.44 3.10
CA ASN A 196 -0.83 -4.39 3.51
C ASN A 196 -1.14 -4.48 5.00
N VAL A 197 -0.53 -3.60 5.79
CA VAL A 197 -0.70 -3.57 7.26
C VAL A 197 -2.08 -3.10 7.70
N ASN A 198 -2.84 -2.44 6.82
CA ASN A 198 -4.16 -1.88 7.10
C ASN A 198 -5.31 -2.76 6.60
N ALA A 199 -5.01 -3.93 6.01
CA ALA A 199 -5.99 -4.79 5.35
C ALA A 199 -7.17 -5.22 6.26
N GLY A 200 -6.97 -5.29 7.57
CA GLY A 200 -8.00 -5.63 8.56
C GLY A 200 -8.61 -4.44 9.32
N VAL A 201 -8.26 -3.20 8.95
CA VAL A 201 -8.62 -1.99 9.72
C VAL A 201 -9.67 -1.17 8.94
N PRO A 202 -10.92 -1.03 9.43
CA PRO A 202 -11.93 -0.20 8.78
C PRO A 202 -11.66 1.29 9.00
N ASN A 203 -12.25 2.17 8.19
CA ASN A 203 -12.09 3.63 8.26
C ASN A 203 -12.24 4.15 9.69
N VAL A 204 -13.33 3.80 10.38
CA VAL A 204 -13.58 4.27 11.75
C VAL A 204 -12.44 3.90 12.70
N LEU A 205 -11.86 2.70 12.55
CA LEU A 205 -10.74 2.28 13.38
C LEU A 205 -9.42 2.97 12.99
N VAL A 206 -9.21 3.29 11.71
CA VAL A 206 -8.05 4.08 11.28
C VAL A 206 -8.02 5.43 12.00
N LYS A 207 -9.16 6.11 12.11
CA LYS A 207 -9.29 7.38 12.87
C LYS A 207 -8.86 7.20 14.31
N GLU A 208 -9.46 6.24 15.02
CA GLU A 208 -9.18 6.05 16.45
C GLU A 208 -7.72 5.66 16.69
N LEU A 209 -7.13 4.81 15.84
CA LEU A 209 -5.72 4.44 15.92
C LEU A 209 -4.81 5.65 15.70
N LEU A 210 -5.10 6.49 14.69
CA LEU A 210 -4.30 7.68 14.43
C LEU A 210 -4.39 8.69 15.57
N LEU A 211 -5.57 8.94 16.12
CA LEU A 211 -5.73 9.81 17.30
C LEU A 211 -4.90 9.27 18.47
N TYR A 212 -5.01 7.97 18.75
CA TYR A 212 -4.21 7.29 19.75
C TYR A 212 -2.69 7.48 19.52
N HIS A 213 -2.21 7.29 18.29
CA HIS A 213 -0.80 7.44 17.95
C HIS A 213 -0.31 8.88 18.04
N LEU A 214 -1.12 9.85 17.62
CA LEU A 214 -0.82 11.27 17.70
C LEU A 214 -0.76 11.72 19.17
N GLU A 215 -1.67 11.24 20.02
CA GLU A 215 -1.67 11.53 21.46
C GLU A 215 -0.44 10.97 22.16
N LYS A 216 -0.17 9.66 21.98
CA LYS A 216 0.99 8.99 22.58
C LYS A 216 2.32 9.50 22.04
N ASN A 217 2.31 10.05 20.81
CA ASN A 217 3.47 10.62 20.13
C ASN A 217 4.67 9.66 20.05
N TYR A 218 4.43 8.38 19.79
CA TYR A 218 5.48 7.36 19.71
C TYR A 218 6.60 7.70 18.73
N LEU A 219 6.24 8.32 17.61
CA LEU A 219 7.21 8.74 16.60
C LEU A 219 7.86 10.08 16.90
N GLN A 220 7.52 10.76 18.00
CA GLN A 220 7.93 12.14 18.27
C GLN A 220 7.69 13.04 17.03
N ILE A 221 6.46 13.01 16.51
CA ILE A 221 6.05 13.80 15.36
C ILE A 221 6.16 15.28 15.74
N ALA A 222 6.75 16.09 14.85
CA ALA A 222 6.88 17.52 15.06
C ALA A 222 5.51 18.16 15.35
N PRO A 223 5.41 19.13 16.27
CA PRO A 223 4.13 19.71 16.69
C PRO A 223 3.26 20.23 15.52
N ALA A 224 3.89 20.85 14.52
CA ALA A 224 3.21 21.35 13.33
C ALA A 224 2.57 20.22 12.50
N LEU A 225 3.33 19.15 12.23
CA LEU A 225 2.84 17.99 11.49
C LEU A 225 1.77 17.22 12.27
N LYS A 226 1.95 17.10 13.60
CA LYS A 226 0.93 16.51 14.49
C LYS A 226 -0.39 17.27 14.41
N LYS A 227 -0.37 18.61 14.50
CA LYS A 227 -1.57 19.45 14.40
C LYS A 227 -2.25 19.31 13.03
N LEU A 228 -1.47 19.22 11.97
CA LEU A 228 -1.98 19.01 10.61
C LEU A 228 -2.71 17.67 10.50
N TYR A 229 -2.11 16.57 10.98
CA TYR A 229 -2.76 15.27 10.94
C TYR A 229 -3.97 15.16 11.88
N GLN A 230 -3.96 15.81 13.04
CA GLN A 230 -5.16 15.90 13.89
C GLN A 230 -6.33 16.54 13.14
N LYS A 231 -6.06 17.61 12.38
CA LYS A 231 -7.06 18.26 11.54
C LYS A 231 -7.53 17.32 10.42
N LEU A 232 -6.61 16.69 9.69
CA LEU A 232 -6.94 15.74 8.62
C LEU A 232 -7.82 14.59 9.16
N VAL A 233 -7.47 14.00 10.30
CA VAL A 233 -8.23 12.89 10.89
C VAL A 233 -9.65 13.33 11.31
N GLN A 234 -9.81 14.56 11.79
CA GLN A 234 -11.12 15.13 12.13
C GLN A 234 -11.98 15.39 10.88
N GLU A 235 -11.38 15.87 9.79
CA GLU A 235 -12.11 16.23 8.56
C GLU A 235 -12.42 15.01 7.67
N ASN A 236 -11.55 13.99 7.66
CA ASN A 236 -11.61 12.89 6.70
C ASN A 236 -12.71 11.87 7.03
N ILE A 237 -12.95 11.58 8.33
CA ILE A 237 -14.01 10.65 8.73
C ILE A 237 -15.30 11.40 8.99
N ASN A 238 -16.05 11.55 7.90
CA ASN A 238 -17.40 12.07 7.90
C ASN A 238 -18.44 10.96 8.20
N GLN A 239 -19.69 11.38 8.44
CA GLN A 239 -20.81 10.49 8.70
C GLN A 239 -21.00 9.45 7.59
N LYS A 240 -20.65 9.77 6.34
CA LYS A 240 -20.73 8.82 5.21
C LYS A 240 -19.82 7.62 5.40
N LEU A 241 -18.55 7.81 5.74
CA LEU A 241 -17.62 6.68 5.97
C LEU A 241 -18.05 5.81 7.14
N ILE A 242 -18.63 6.42 8.19
CA ILE A 242 -19.19 5.67 9.34
C ILE A 242 -20.37 4.81 8.88
N MET A 243 -21.28 5.35 8.06
CA MET A 243 -22.40 4.58 7.49
C MET A 243 -21.91 3.46 6.55
N GLU A 244 -20.88 3.70 5.75
CA GLU A 244 -20.28 2.69 4.87
C GLU A 244 -19.68 1.52 5.67
N ASP A 245 -18.92 1.81 6.73
CA ASP A 245 -18.38 0.81 7.65
C ASP A 245 -19.50 0.06 8.39
N PHE A 246 -20.59 0.75 8.74
CA PHE A 246 -21.77 0.14 9.35
C PHE A 246 -22.44 -0.87 8.40
N ILE A 247 -22.63 -0.50 7.13
CA ILE A 247 -23.17 -1.39 6.09
C ILE A 247 -22.25 -2.61 5.94
N LEU A 248 -20.94 -2.39 5.84
CA LEU A 248 -19.94 -3.45 5.70
C LEU A 248 -19.98 -4.41 6.89
N CYS A 249 -20.01 -3.87 8.11
CA CYS A 249 -20.10 -4.67 9.33
C CYS A 249 -21.38 -5.51 9.35
N CYS A 250 -22.54 -4.90 9.08
CA CYS A 250 -23.82 -5.62 9.05
C CYS A 250 -23.82 -6.72 7.98
N ARG A 251 -23.19 -6.48 6.83
CA ARG A 251 -23.16 -7.46 5.75
C ARG A 251 -22.20 -8.61 6.04
N ILE A 252 -20.97 -8.31 6.44
CA ILE A 252 -19.90 -9.31 6.59
C ILE A 252 -20.01 -10.06 7.91
N LYS A 253 -20.24 -9.35 9.03
CA LYS A 253 -20.29 -9.96 10.36
C LYS A 253 -21.62 -10.67 10.62
N LYS A 254 -22.73 -10.12 10.10
CA LYS A 254 -24.08 -10.58 10.45
C LYS A 254 -24.87 -11.17 9.29
N GLY A 255 -24.40 -11.04 8.04
CA GLY A 255 -25.08 -11.59 6.87
C GLY A 255 -26.45 -10.95 6.59
N PHE A 256 -26.70 -9.73 7.08
CA PHE A 256 -28.03 -9.11 6.95
C PHE A 256 -28.40 -8.79 5.49
N THR A 257 -29.70 -8.88 5.21
CA THR A 257 -30.31 -8.51 3.92
C THR A 257 -30.27 -7.00 3.71
N LYS A 258 -30.37 -6.54 2.45
CA LYS A 258 -30.38 -5.10 2.13
C LYS A 258 -31.47 -4.34 2.90
N THR A 259 -32.67 -4.92 2.94
CA THR A 259 -33.83 -4.37 3.63
C THR A 259 -33.58 -4.21 5.13
N LYS A 260 -32.98 -5.21 5.78
CA LYS A 260 -32.64 -5.14 7.20
C LYS A 260 -31.56 -4.11 7.48
N ILE A 261 -30.52 -4.04 6.64
CA ILE A 261 -29.46 -3.03 6.80
C ILE A 261 -30.03 -1.62 6.61
N ALA A 262 -30.88 -1.41 5.61
CA ALA A 262 -31.52 -0.12 5.37
C ALA A 262 -32.40 0.31 6.55
N TRP A 263 -33.20 -0.61 7.10
CA TRP A 263 -33.99 -0.35 8.31
C TRP A 263 -33.11 0.00 9.52
N LEU A 264 -32.00 -0.71 9.74
CA LEU A 264 -31.05 -0.39 10.82
C LEU A 264 -30.39 0.98 10.63
N LEU A 265 -30.06 1.37 9.40
CA LEU A 265 -29.52 2.70 9.09
C LEU A 265 -30.52 3.82 9.40
N GLN A 266 -31.81 3.60 9.19
CA GLN A 266 -32.84 4.59 9.55
C GLN A 266 -32.82 4.86 11.05
N ILE A 267 -32.71 3.80 11.86
CA ILE A 267 -32.68 3.91 13.32
C ILE A 267 -31.36 4.51 13.81
N ALA A 268 -30.23 4.08 13.26
CA ALA A 268 -28.91 4.46 13.78
C ALA A 268 -28.45 5.86 13.33
N PHE A 269 -28.98 6.38 12.21
CA PHE A 269 -28.52 7.62 11.59
C PHE A 269 -29.66 8.57 11.17
N ASP A 270 -30.89 8.34 11.65
CA ASP A 270 -32.08 9.15 11.38
C ASP A 270 -32.31 9.43 9.88
N LEU A 271 -32.10 8.40 9.05
CA LEU A 271 -32.26 8.50 7.60
C LEU A 271 -33.69 8.25 7.15
N SER A 272 -34.11 8.87 6.05
CA SER A 272 -35.35 8.51 5.39
C SER A 272 -35.29 7.08 4.81
N PRO A 273 -36.44 6.41 4.65
CA PRO A 273 -36.50 5.12 3.97
C PRO A 273 -35.88 5.12 2.58
N GLU A 274 -36.07 6.16 1.76
CA GLU A 274 -35.47 6.21 0.42
C GLU A 274 -33.94 6.32 0.50
N LYS A 275 -33.42 7.23 1.34
CA LYS A 275 -31.99 7.49 1.45
C LYS A 275 -31.22 6.29 2.00
N SER A 276 -31.75 5.64 3.04
CA SER A 276 -31.15 4.43 3.61
C SER A 276 -31.09 3.29 2.58
N ASN A 277 -32.17 3.07 1.81
CA ASN A 277 -32.20 2.05 0.77
C ASN A 277 -31.21 2.35 -0.36
N GLN A 278 -31.17 3.59 -0.84
CA GLN A 278 -30.24 4.01 -1.89
C GLN A 278 -28.77 3.79 -1.49
N LEU A 279 -28.41 4.15 -0.25
CA LEU A 279 -27.05 3.95 0.27
C LEU A 279 -26.68 2.47 0.32
N VAL A 280 -27.56 1.61 0.86
CA VAL A 280 -27.28 0.17 0.96
C VAL A 280 -27.17 -0.49 -0.42
N VAL A 281 -28.09 -0.16 -1.32
CA VAL A 281 -28.09 -0.71 -2.69
C VAL A 281 -26.84 -0.29 -3.44
N SER A 282 -26.48 1.00 -3.41
CA SER A 282 -25.29 1.52 -4.08
C SER A 282 -24.00 0.93 -3.49
N TYR A 283 -23.86 0.91 -2.17
CA TYR A 283 -22.69 0.35 -1.49
C TYR A 283 -22.51 -1.14 -1.83
N LEU A 284 -23.56 -1.94 -1.69
CA LEU A 284 -23.48 -3.38 -1.95
C LEU A 284 -23.27 -3.70 -3.42
N LYS A 285 -23.84 -2.90 -4.34
CA LYS A 285 -23.54 -3.02 -5.78
C LYS A 285 -22.04 -2.87 -6.03
N THR A 286 -21.44 -1.78 -5.56
CA THR A 286 -19.99 -1.54 -5.69
C THR A 286 -19.16 -2.62 -5.00
N PHE A 287 -19.59 -3.05 -3.82
CA PHE A 287 -18.93 -4.10 -3.06
C PHE A 287 -18.85 -5.41 -3.88
N TYR A 288 -19.96 -5.91 -4.42
CA TYR A 288 -19.95 -7.16 -5.20
C TYR A 288 -19.26 -7.03 -6.55
N GLN A 289 -19.46 -5.91 -7.26
CA GLN A 289 -18.85 -5.68 -8.56
C GLN A 289 -17.32 -5.68 -8.50
N ASN A 290 -16.74 -5.29 -7.37
CA ASN A 290 -15.29 -5.26 -7.16
C ASN A 290 -14.71 -6.53 -6.51
N GLN A 291 -15.46 -7.63 -6.44
CA GLN A 291 -14.95 -8.88 -5.85
C GLN A 291 -13.69 -9.39 -6.57
N PHE A 292 -13.59 -9.23 -7.89
CA PHE A 292 -12.39 -9.62 -8.66
C PHE A 292 -11.11 -8.95 -8.16
N LYS A 293 -11.20 -7.67 -7.73
CA LYS A 293 -10.03 -6.96 -7.20
C LYS A 293 -9.58 -7.56 -5.88
N ARG A 294 -10.51 -8.02 -5.04
CA ARG A 294 -10.18 -8.65 -3.75
C ARG A 294 -9.64 -10.06 -3.89
N GLN A 295 -9.87 -10.74 -5.01
CA GLN A 295 -9.23 -12.04 -5.26
C GLN A 295 -7.70 -11.92 -5.27
N ASN A 296 -7.22 -10.77 -5.76
CA ASN A 296 -5.80 -10.48 -5.90
C ASN A 296 -5.33 -9.44 -4.86
N MET A 297 -5.93 -9.42 -3.66
CA MET A 297 -5.49 -8.47 -2.63
C MET A 297 -4.14 -8.85 -1.99
N ALA A 298 -3.35 -7.83 -1.65
CA ALA A 298 -2.12 -8.00 -0.89
C ALA A 298 -2.36 -8.75 0.44
N PRO A 299 -1.41 -9.59 0.88
CA PRO A 299 -1.47 -10.21 2.19
C PRO A 299 -1.39 -9.15 3.29
N GLY A 300 -2.10 -9.37 4.39
CA GLY A 300 -2.18 -8.43 5.50
C GLY A 300 -2.80 -9.08 6.75
N PRO A 301 -2.63 -8.47 7.93
CA PRO A 301 -3.13 -9.05 9.16
C PRO A 301 -4.64 -8.92 9.26
N LYS A 302 -5.28 -9.97 9.78
CA LYS A 302 -6.66 -9.92 10.25
C LYS A 302 -6.68 -9.22 11.62
N VAL A 303 -7.17 -7.99 11.66
CA VAL A 303 -7.20 -7.17 12.89
C VAL A 303 -8.53 -7.29 13.64
N LEU A 304 -9.64 -7.39 12.91
CA LEU A 304 -10.98 -7.61 13.46
C LEU A 304 -11.46 -9.05 13.24
N GLU A 305 -12.65 -9.38 13.76
CA GLU A 305 -13.25 -10.71 13.66
C GLU A 305 -13.46 -11.23 12.23
N ASN A 306 -13.51 -10.35 11.22
CA ASN A 306 -13.73 -10.72 9.83
C ASN A 306 -12.63 -10.19 8.93
N SER A 307 -12.30 -10.95 7.88
CA SER A 307 -11.38 -10.56 6.81
C SER A 307 -12.08 -10.57 5.45
N LEU A 308 -11.63 -9.71 4.53
CA LEU A 308 -12.01 -9.75 3.11
C LEU A 308 -11.06 -10.61 2.28
N SER A 309 -10.08 -11.26 2.93
CA SER A 309 -9.12 -12.14 2.26
C SER A 309 -9.83 -13.36 1.67
N PRO A 310 -9.67 -13.60 0.36
CA PRO A 310 -10.19 -14.80 -0.30
C PRO A 310 -9.41 -16.05 0.11
N ARG A 311 -8.21 -15.89 0.71
CA ARG A 311 -7.35 -16.99 1.14
C ARG A 311 -7.84 -17.65 2.44
N ASN A 312 -8.68 -16.96 3.21
CA ASN A 312 -9.06 -17.41 4.55
C ASN A 312 -10.57 -17.49 4.74
N GLU A 313 -11.28 -16.37 4.58
CA GLU A 313 -12.65 -16.25 5.10
C GLU A 313 -13.68 -15.82 4.07
N PHE A 314 -13.29 -14.99 3.10
CA PHE A 314 -14.26 -14.35 2.22
C PHE A 314 -14.29 -14.97 0.82
N LEU A 315 -14.95 -16.11 0.74
CA LEU A 315 -15.10 -16.89 -0.49
C LEU A 315 -16.35 -16.43 -1.25
N LEU A 316 -16.16 -15.53 -2.21
CA LEU A 316 -17.20 -15.13 -3.17
C LEU A 316 -16.74 -15.35 -4.62
N PRO A 317 -17.61 -15.87 -5.50
CA PRO A 317 -17.29 -16.00 -6.91
C PRO A 317 -17.24 -14.64 -7.60
N ILE A 318 -16.41 -14.52 -8.63
CA ILE A 318 -16.15 -13.27 -9.37
C ILE A 318 -17.38 -12.83 -10.18
N TYR A 319 -18.08 -13.78 -10.79
CA TYR A 319 -19.25 -13.52 -11.65
C TYR A 319 -20.57 -13.57 -10.89
N LEU A 320 -20.58 -13.11 -9.64
CA LEU A 320 -21.80 -13.12 -8.84
C LEU A 320 -22.69 -11.92 -9.20
N GLN A 321 -23.63 -12.12 -10.12
CA GLN A 321 -24.77 -11.21 -10.27
C GLN A 321 -25.81 -11.54 -9.18
N ARG A 322 -25.68 -10.94 -7.99
CA ARG A 322 -26.76 -11.04 -6.99
C ARG A 322 -27.96 -10.25 -7.49
N GLN A 323 -29.05 -10.97 -7.79
CA GLN A 323 -30.35 -10.39 -8.15
C GLN A 323 -31.07 -9.75 -6.94
N GLU A 324 -30.57 -9.98 -5.72
CA GLU A 324 -31.15 -9.49 -4.47
C GLU A 324 -30.44 -8.28 -3.91
#